data_AF-A0A1C3XRB3-F1
#
_entry.id   AF-A0A1C3XRB3-F1
#
_cell.length_a   1.000
_cell.length_b   1.000
_cell.length_c   1.000
_cell.angle_alpha   90.00
_cell.angle_beta   90.00
_cell.angle_gamma   90.00
#
_symmetry.space_group_name_H-M   'P 1'
#
loop_
_entity.id
_entity.type
_entity.pdbx_description
1 polymer ?
#
loop_
_entity_poly.entity_id
_entity_poly.type
_entity_poly.pdbx_seq_one_letter_code
_entity_poly.pdbx_strand_id
1 'polypeptide(L)' 'MSARRRRTKHSKTFKERLMDEAAKFREAAERLPPGTERELLMKRVQQAERAAQISDWLTKPNPGPAPSFGGFLKTS' A
#
# COMPACT_ATOMS: atom_id res chain seq x y z
N MET A 1 -35.14 -7.85 5.80
CA MET A 1 -34.19 -8.90 5.35
C MET A 1 -32.76 -8.38 5.50
N SER A 2 -32.01 -8.89 6.47
CA SER A 2 -30.62 -8.44 6.70
C SER A 2 -29.67 -9.32 5.90
N ALA A 3 -29.19 -8.83 4.75
CA ALA A 3 -28.22 -9.56 3.94
C ALA A 3 -26.91 -9.74 4.72
N ARG A 4 -26.50 -11.00 4.93
CA ARG A 4 -25.27 -11.33 5.64
C ARG A 4 -24.07 -10.87 4.82
N ARG A 5 -23.35 -9.85 5.30
CA ARG A 5 -22.09 -9.39 4.68
C ARG A 5 -21.06 -10.52 4.73
N ARG A 6 -20.52 -10.91 3.57
CA ARG A 6 -19.39 -11.83 3.47
C ARG A 6 -18.12 -11.12 3.96
N ARG A 7 -17.76 -11.35 5.22
CA ARG A 7 -16.47 -10.89 5.76
C ARG A 7 -15.36 -11.82 5.28
N THR A 8 -14.59 -11.39 4.29
CA THR A 8 -13.34 -12.06 3.91
C THR A 8 -12.29 -11.81 4.99
N LYS A 9 -11.81 -12.87 5.65
CA LYS A 9 -10.65 -12.75 6.55
C LYS A 9 -9.40 -12.67 5.68
N HIS A 10 -8.77 -11.51 5.61
CA HIS A 10 -7.44 -11.39 5.04
C HIS A 10 -6.43 -11.77 6.12
N SER A 11 -5.75 -12.92 5.96
CA SER A 11 -4.66 -13.32 6.86
C SER A 11 -3.42 -12.45 6.67
N LYS A 12 -3.21 -11.97 5.44
CA LYS A 12 -2.10 -11.11 5.04
C LYS A 12 -2.48 -9.63 5.05
N THR A 13 -1.53 -8.78 5.39
CA THR A 13 -1.69 -7.32 5.28
C THR A 13 -1.87 -6.90 3.81
N PHE A 14 -2.36 -5.68 3.57
CA PHE A 14 -2.49 -5.16 2.20
C PHE A 14 -1.14 -5.07 1.49
N LYS A 15 -0.11 -4.59 2.22
CA LYS A 15 1.28 -4.54 1.77
C LYS A 15 1.82 -5.91 1.38
N GLU A 16 1.64 -6.93 2.23
CA GLU A 16 2.07 -8.30 1.93
C GLU A 16 1.45 -8.83 0.65
N ARG A 17 0.14 -8.63 0.45
CA ARG A 17 -0.53 -9.07 -0.77
C ARG A 17 0.02 -8.37 -2.02
N LEU A 18 0.35 -7.09 -1.94
CA LEU A 18 0.98 -6.37 -3.06
C LEU A 18 2.38 -6.90 -3.37
N MET A 19 3.17 -7.25 -2.34
CA MET A 19 4.49 -7.85 -2.53
C MET A 19 4.40 -9.25 -3.13
N ASP A 20 3.43 -10.07 -2.70
CA ASP A 20 3.16 -11.38 -3.31
C ASP A 20 2.83 -11.25 -4.80
N GLU A 21 1.98 -10.29 -5.18
CA GLU A 21 1.64 -10.05 -6.60
C GLU A 21 2.85 -9.55 -7.39
N ALA A 22 3.68 -8.67 -6.82
CA ALA A 22 4.92 -8.24 -7.45
C ALA A 22 5.86 -9.43 -7.74
N ALA A 23 6.01 -10.36 -6.79
CA ALA A 23 6.79 -11.57 -6.96
C ALA A 23 6.24 -12.46 -8.10
N LYS A 24 4.93 -12.70 -8.14
CA LYS A 24 4.30 -13.47 -9.23
C LYS A 24 4.52 -12.84 -10.60
N PHE A 25 4.43 -11.51 -10.71
CA PHE A 25 4.69 -10.84 -11.99
C PHE A 25 6.16 -10.93 -12.41
N ARG A 26 7.11 -10.89 -11.46
CA ARG A 26 8.53 -11.12 -11.74
C ARG A 26 8.76 -12.54 -12.25
N GLU A 27 8.26 -13.55 -11.55
CA GLU A 27 8.38 -14.95 -11.98
C GLU A 27 7.77 -15.18 -13.37
N ALA A 28 6.62 -14.57 -13.65
CA ALA A 28 6.00 -14.65 -14.97
C ALA A 28 6.83 -13.93 -16.04
N ALA A 29 7.42 -12.77 -15.72
CA ALA A 29 8.27 -12.01 -16.63
C ALA A 29 9.60 -12.74 -16.95
N GLU A 30 10.15 -13.49 -15.99
CA GLU A 30 11.38 -14.27 -16.16
C GLU A 30 11.20 -15.47 -17.09
N ARG A 31 9.98 -16.01 -17.19
CA ARG A 31 9.64 -17.12 -18.11
C ARG A 31 9.43 -16.67 -19.56
N LEU A 32 9.29 -15.37 -19.80
CA LEU A 32 9.04 -14.82 -21.13
C LEU A 32 10.34 -14.34 -21.79
N PRO A 33 10.46 -14.48 -23.11
CA PRO A 33 11.53 -13.82 -23.85
C PRO A 33 11.41 -12.29 -23.75
N PRO A 34 12.48 -11.54 -24.03
CA PRO A 34 12.41 -10.09 -24.13
C PRO A 34 11.36 -9.67 -25.18
N GLY A 35 10.44 -8.81 -24.77
CA GLY A 35 9.34 -8.33 -25.63
C GLY A 35 8.25 -7.62 -24.83
N THR A 36 7.23 -7.15 -25.54
CA THR A 36 6.15 -6.32 -24.99
C THR A 36 5.42 -6.96 -23.81
N GLU A 37 5.16 -8.26 -23.86
CA GLU A 37 4.47 -8.97 -22.78
C GLU A 37 5.28 -8.97 -21.47
N ARG A 38 6.59 -9.25 -21.58
CA ARG A 38 7.52 -9.18 -20.46
C ARG A 38 7.57 -7.76 -19.89
N GLU A 39 7.61 -6.74 -20.74
CA GLU A 39 7.62 -5.34 -20.29
C GLU A 39 6.33 -4.94 -19.56
N LEU A 40 5.16 -5.42 -20.04
CA LEU A 40 3.89 -5.19 -19.37
C LEU A 40 3.85 -5.84 -17.98
N LEU A 41 4.40 -7.04 -17.82
CA LEU A 41 4.54 -7.68 -16.51
C LEU A 41 5.48 -6.88 -15.61
N MET A 42 6.62 -6.42 -16.12
CA MET A 42 7.54 -5.58 -15.35
C MET A 42 6.92 -4.24 -14.93
N LYS A 43 6.02 -3.65 -15.75
CA LYS A 43 5.24 -2.48 -15.35
C LYS A 43 4.29 -2.80 -14.19
N ARG A 44 3.67 -3.99 -14.17
CA ARG A 44 2.81 -4.42 -13.05
C ARG A 44 3.61 -4.67 -11.77
N VAL A 45 4.81 -5.25 -11.85
CA VAL A 45 5.75 -5.35 -10.72
C VAL A 45 5.97 -3.97 -10.09
N GLN A 46 6.34 -3.01 -10.93
CA GLN A 46 6.62 -1.63 -10.53
C GLN A 46 5.41 -0.91 -9.91
N GLN A 47 4.19 -1.20 -10.39
CA GLN A 47 2.95 -0.65 -9.83
C GLN A 47 2.66 -1.25 -8.44
N ALA A 48 2.79 -2.57 -8.30
CA ALA A 48 2.55 -3.26 -7.03
C ALA A 48 3.53 -2.79 -5.95
N GLU A 49 4.79 -2.58 -6.30
CA GLU A 49 5.81 -2.03 -5.40
C GLU A 49 5.49 -0.61 -4.93
N ARG A 50 5.14 0.28 -5.86
CA ARG A 50 4.75 1.66 -5.53
C ARG A 50 3.50 1.70 -4.67
N ALA A 51 2.51 0.86 -4.96
CA ALA A 51 1.31 0.74 -4.14
C ALA A 51 1.64 0.29 -2.71
N ALA A 52 2.59 -0.65 -2.54
CA ALA A 52 3.02 -1.10 -1.23
C ALA A 52 3.76 0.00 -0.45
N GLN A 53 4.57 0.81 -1.14
CA GLN A 53 5.24 1.97 -0.54
C GLN A 53 4.24 3.04 -0.10
N ILE A 54 3.24 3.35 -0.92
CA ILE A 54 2.15 4.27 -0.56
C ILE A 54 1.37 3.73 0.64
N SER A 55 1.06 2.43 0.66
CA SER A 55 0.43 1.80 1.81
C SER A 55 1.25 1.97 3.08
N ASP A 56 2.57 1.87 3.00
CA ASP A 56 3.47 2.07 4.13
C ASP A 56 3.39 3.52 4.64
N TRP A 57 3.42 4.51 3.74
CA TRP A 57 3.29 5.92 4.08
C TRP A 57 1.96 6.23 4.78
N LEU A 58 0.86 5.68 4.28
CA LEU A 58 -0.48 5.90 4.86
C LEU A 58 -0.67 5.20 6.21
N THR A 59 0.15 4.20 6.52
CA THR A 59 0.08 3.47 7.80
C THR A 59 0.84 4.20 8.91
N LYS A 60 1.76 5.12 8.55
CA LYS A 60 2.48 5.93 9.55
C LYS A 60 1.50 6.89 10.22
N PRO A 61 1.47 6.95 11.56
CA PRO A 61 0.59 7.88 12.26
C PRO A 61 0.97 9.32 11.87
N ASN A 62 -0.03 10.12 11.53
CA ASN A 62 0.16 11.56 11.39
C ASN A 62 0.67 12.09 12.73
N PRO A 63 1.81 12.82 12.79
CA PRO A 63 2.13 13.55 14.01
C PRO A 63 0.89 14.37 14.38
N GLY A 64 0.38 14.15 15.59
CA GLY A 64 -0.80 14.86 16.08
C GLY A 64 -0.64 16.37 15.95
N PRO A 65 -1.74 17.14 16.05
CA PRO A 65 -1.65 18.60 15.96
C PRO A 65 -0.57 19.11 16.90
N ALA A 66 0.24 20.06 16.41
CA ALA A 66 1.31 20.69 17.20
C ALA A 66 0.71 21.15 18.55
N PRO A 67 1.44 20.99 19.68
CA PRO A 67 0.91 21.40 20.98
C PRO A 67 0.50 22.86 20.89
N SER A 68 -0.77 23.14 21.15
CA SER A 68 -1.28 24.50 21.17
C SER A 68 -0.49 25.26 22.23
N PHE A 69 0.33 26.23 21.80
CA PHE A 69 0.93 27.24 22.68
C PHE A 69 -0.16 28.19 23.19
N GLY A 70 -1.14 27.65 23.92
CA GLY A 70 -2.16 28.41 24.62
C GLY A 70 -1.64 28.79 25.99
N GLY A 71 -0.93 29.91 26.08
CA GLY A 71 -0.37 30.32 27.38
C GLY A 71 0.39 31.62 27.44
N PHE A 72 0.07 32.65 26.63
CA PHE A 72 0.68 33.98 26.81
C PHE A 72 -0.29 35.11 26.49
N LEU A 73 -1.35 35.25 27.29
CA LEU A 73 -2.01 36.55 27.48
C LEU A 73 -2.24 36.71 28.98
N LYS A 74 -1.22 37.22 29.67
CA LYS A 74 -1.35 37.75 31.03
C LYS A 74 -1.80 39.20 30.87
N THR A 75 -3.08 39.45 31.09
CA THR A 75 -3.65 40.79 31.17
C THR A 75 -3.08 41.50 32.40
N SER A 76 -2.60 42.72 32.22
CA SER A 76 -2.31 43.68 33.31
C SER A 76 -2.85 45.05 32.94
#